data_AF-A0A0C3HYW8-F1
#
_entry.id   AF-A0A0C3HYW8-F1
#
_cell.length_a   1.000
_cell.length_b   1.000
_cell.length_c   1.000
_cell.angle_alpha   90.00
_cell.angle_beta   90.00
_cell.angle_gamma   90.00
#
_symmetry.space_group_name_H-M   'P 1'
#
loop_
_entity.id
_entity.type
_entity.pdbx_description
1 polymer ?
#
loop_
_entity_poly.entity_id
_entity_poly.type
_entity_poly.pdbx_seq_one_letter_code
_entity_poly.pdbx_strand_id
1 'polypeptide(L)'
;MTQQPTHTHRESGGRFGQVTTYWGVGPLEGQQFVVYQDIDRVTESLTTMDDWSDNWRPVAPDDCPVCLGAGHDQFKGNKDKPCGGCYGLGKVLETGEAPKEMWELAAVATTIITRQEHELRNLRRIAQNPAVQALIEQQRQHAIDESTARQEQEWRRGKGHGPGGQRHTAD
;
A
#
# COMPACT_ATOMS: atom_id res chain seq x y z
N MET A 1 -21.68 1.39 -21.90
CA MET A 1 -20.66 2.39 -21.51
C MET A 1 -19.53 1.62 -20.86
N THR A 2 -18.34 1.60 -21.44
CA THR A 2 -17.17 0.92 -20.86
C THR A 2 -16.69 1.77 -19.68
N GLN A 3 -16.90 1.29 -18.45
CA GLN A 3 -16.39 1.95 -17.25
C GLN A 3 -14.86 1.89 -17.28
N GLN A 4 -14.18 3.02 -17.06
CA GLN A 4 -12.72 3.03 -16.99
C GLN A 4 -12.25 2.45 -15.64
N PRO A 5 -11.22 1.59 -15.62
CA PRO A 5 -10.68 1.05 -14.38
C PRO A 5 -10.06 2.16 -13.55
N THR A 6 -10.45 2.24 -12.28
CA THR A 6 -9.80 3.14 -11.31
C THR A 6 -8.69 2.43 -10.54
N HIS A 7 -8.75 1.10 -10.45
CA HIS A 7 -7.84 0.27 -9.69
C HIS A 7 -7.42 -0.99 -10.45
N THR A 8 -6.30 -1.55 -10.02
CA THR A 8 -5.75 -2.84 -10.46
C THR A 8 -5.29 -3.62 -9.25
N HIS A 9 -5.41 -4.95 -9.27
CA HIS A 9 -4.85 -5.78 -8.21
C HIS A 9 -3.32 -5.76 -8.29
N ARG A 10 -2.64 -5.68 -7.15
CA ARG A 10 -1.18 -5.53 -7.08
C ARG A 10 -0.45 -6.73 -7.69
N GLU A 11 -0.88 -7.94 -7.34
CA GLU A 11 -0.25 -9.19 -7.82
C GLU A 11 -0.84 -9.69 -9.14
N SER A 12 -2.16 -9.90 -9.18
CA SER A 12 -2.80 -10.52 -10.34
C SER A 12 -3.18 -9.56 -11.46
N GLY A 13 -3.00 -8.24 -11.28
CA GLY A 13 -3.59 -7.24 -12.17
C GLY A 13 -5.12 -7.35 -12.27
N GLY A 14 -5.69 -6.81 -13.34
CA GLY A 14 -7.14 -6.83 -13.60
C GLY A 14 -7.76 -5.43 -13.57
N ARG A 15 -8.96 -5.30 -14.12
CA ARG A 15 -9.65 -4.01 -14.24
C ARG A 15 -10.73 -3.88 -13.16
N PHE A 16 -10.48 -3.02 -12.19
CA PHE A 16 -11.41 -2.80 -11.08
C PHE A 16 -11.86 -1.34 -11.02
N GLY A 17 -13.14 -1.15 -10.70
CA GLY A 17 -13.73 0.15 -10.41
C GLY A 17 -14.18 0.22 -8.95
N GLN A 18 -13.59 1.10 -8.14
CA GLN A 18 -14.17 1.43 -6.84
C GLN A 18 -15.50 2.17 -7.07
N VAL A 19 -16.59 1.62 -6.55
CA VAL A 19 -17.95 2.16 -6.72
C VAL A 19 -18.30 3.08 -5.56
N THR A 20 -18.19 2.57 -4.33
CA THR A 20 -18.49 3.33 -3.11
C THR A 20 -17.81 2.73 -1.88
N THR A 21 -17.81 3.49 -0.79
CA THR A 21 -17.35 3.04 0.54
C THR A 21 -18.41 3.33 1.58
N TYR A 22 -18.59 2.44 2.54
CA TYR A 22 -19.53 2.65 3.64
C TYR A 22 -19.04 2.04 4.95
N TRP A 23 -19.65 2.49 6.05
CA TRP A 23 -19.39 1.95 7.38
C TRP A 23 -20.36 0.81 7.70
N GLY A 24 -19.84 -0.28 8.26
CA GLY A 24 -20.65 -1.38 8.77
C GLY A 24 -21.56 -0.93 9.91
N VAL A 25 -22.68 -1.62 10.05
CA VAL A 25 -23.69 -1.35 11.09
C VAL A 25 -23.92 -2.61 11.94
N GLY A 26 -24.33 -2.43 13.19
CA GLY A 26 -24.62 -3.53 14.10
C GLY A 26 -23.37 -4.37 14.41
N PRO A 27 -23.37 -5.69 14.18
CA PRO A 27 -22.19 -6.54 14.45
C PRO A 27 -20.93 -6.17 13.67
N LEU A 28 -21.04 -5.35 12.63
CA LEU A 28 -19.93 -4.89 11.78
C LEU A 28 -19.56 -3.42 12.05
N GLU A 29 -20.09 -2.82 13.11
CA GLU A 29 -19.78 -1.45 13.49
C GLU A 29 -18.28 -1.28 13.76
N GLY A 30 -17.73 -0.16 13.29
CA GLY A 30 -16.29 0.13 13.34
C GLY A 30 -15.47 -0.43 12.17
N GLN A 31 -16.07 -1.23 11.28
CA GLN A 31 -15.42 -1.68 10.04
C GLN A 31 -15.86 -0.84 8.85
N GLN A 32 -14.93 -0.49 7.98
CA GLN A 32 -15.21 0.18 6.70
C GLN A 32 -15.14 -0.84 5.56
N PHE A 33 -16.08 -0.74 4.62
CA PHE A 33 -16.17 -1.61 3.46
C PHE A 33 -16.06 -0.84 2.15
N VAL A 34 -15.61 -1.54 1.12
CA VAL A 34 -15.49 -1.06 -0.26
C VAL A 34 -16.34 -1.94 -1.16
N VAL A 35 -17.26 -1.31 -1.90
CA VAL A 35 -17.92 -1.95 -3.04
C VAL A 35 -17.07 -1.65 -4.27
N TYR A 36 -16.66 -2.69 -4.96
CA TYR A 36 -15.91 -2.57 -6.20
C TYR A 36 -16.52 -3.44 -7.30
N GLN A 37 -16.32 -3.02 -8.53
CA GLN A 37 -16.72 -3.74 -9.72
C GLN A 37 -15.49 -4.38 -10.37
N ASP A 38 -15.53 -5.68 -10.61
CA ASP A 38 -14.67 -6.34 -11.60
C ASP A 38 -15.27 -6.04 -12.97
N ILE A 39 -14.57 -5.19 -13.74
CA ILE A 39 -15.07 -4.68 -15.02
C ILE A 39 -15.06 -5.79 -16.08
N ASP A 40 -14.12 -6.73 -16.00
CA ASP A 40 -14.00 -7.82 -16.97
C ASP A 40 -15.06 -8.89 -16.74
N ARG A 41 -15.45 -9.13 -15.48
CA ARG A 41 -16.52 -10.07 -15.11
C ARG A 41 -17.90 -9.43 -15.02
N VAL A 42 -17.97 -8.10 -15.02
CA VAL A 42 -19.22 -7.32 -14.83
C VAL A 42 -19.91 -7.71 -13.52
N THR A 43 -19.12 -7.96 -12.47
CA THR A 43 -19.61 -8.35 -11.15
C THR A 43 -19.22 -7.32 -10.11
N GLU A 44 -20.16 -6.97 -9.24
CA GLU A 44 -19.87 -6.20 -8.04
C GLU A 44 -19.51 -7.14 -6.90
N SER A 45 -18.58 -6.70 -6.06
CA SER A 45 -18.09 -7.44 -4.92
C SER A 45 -17.84 -6.49 -3.76
N LEU A 46 -17.87 -7.05 -2.56
CA LEU A 46 -17.69 -6.33 -1.32
C LEU A 46 -16.44 -6.87 -0.63
N THR A 47 -15.56 -5.98 -0.22
CA THR A 47 -14.46 -6.32 0.69
C THR A 47 -14.29 -5.27 1.79
N THR A 48 -13.46 -5.57 2.77
CA THR A 48 -13.07 -4.60 3.81
C THR A 48 -12.11 -3.55 3.24
N MET A 49 -12.07 -2.36 3.82
CA MET A 49 -11.17 -1.29 3.39
C MET A 49 -9.68 -1.67 3.55
N ASP A 50 -9.36 -2.46 4.58
CA ASP A 50 -8.00 -2.94 4.82
C ASP A 50 -7.57 -3.90 3.69
N ASP A 51 -8.38 -4.92 3.40
CA ASP A 51 -8.13 -5.85 2.30
C ASP A 51 -8.07 -5.14 0.94
N TRP A 52 -8.94 -4.15 0.72
CA TRP A 52 -8.90 -3.32 -0.49
C TRP A 52 -7.56 -2.59 -0.65
N SER A 53 -7.09 -1.95 0.43
CA SER A 53 -5.86 -1.15 0.42
C SER A 53 -4.61 -2.01 0.25
N ASP A 54 -4.63 -3.20 0.82
CA ASP A 54 -3.53 -4.16 0.78
C ASP A 54 -3.40 -4.80 -0.61
N ASN A 55 -4.51 -5.14 -1.26
CA ASN A 55 -4.49 -5.94 -2.50
C ASN A 55 -4.71 -5.13 -3.78
N TRP A 56 -5.37 -3.98 -3.71
CA TRP A 56 -5.60 -3.10 -4.85
C TRP A 56 -4.80 -1.81 -4.74
N ARG A 57 -4.47 -1.27 -5.90
CA ARG A 57 -3.87 0.06 -6.00
C ARG A 57 -4.57 0.87 -7.09
N PRO A 58 -4.63 2.20 -6.95
CA PRO A 58 -5.06 3.06 -8.04
C PRO A 58 -4.21 2.85 -9.30
N VAL A 59 -4.85 2.95 -10.46
CA VAL A 59 -4.13 3.01 -11.74
C VAL A 59 -3.48 4.39 -11.84
N ALA A 60 -2.16 4.41 -11.96
CA ALA A 60 -1.39 5.64 -12.09
C ALA A 60 -1.48 6.19 -13.53
N PRO A 61 -1.34 7.52 -13.74
CA PRO A 61 -1.38 8.10 -15.09
C PRO A 61 -0.30 7.55 -16.04
N ASP A 62 0.84 7.14 -15.49
CA ASP A 62 1.97 6.56 -16.22
C ASP A 62 1.91 5.02 -16.28
N ASP A 63 0.85 4.38 -15.77
CA ASP A 63 0.64 2.95 -15.95
C ASP A 63 0.25 2.66 -17.39
N CYS A 64 0.82 1.59 -17.95
CA CYS A 64 0.47 1.13 -19.28
C CYS A 64 -1.03 0.81 -19.35
N PRO A 65 -1.79 1.40 -20.29
CA PRO A 65 -3.24 1.19 -20.37
C PRO A 65 -3.60 -0.26 -20.76
N VAL A 66 -2.62 -1.01 -21.28
CA VAL A 66 -2.79 -2.41 -21.64
C VAL A 66 -2.69 -3.33 -20.43
N CYS A 67 -1.63 -3.22 -19.61
CA CYS A 67 -1.39 -4.12 -18.46
C CYS A 67 -1.66 -3.48 -17.08
N LEU A 68 -2.07 -2.21 -17.06
CA LEU A 68 -2.33 -1.42 -15.85
C LEU A 68 -1.16 -1.44 -14.86
N GLY A 69 0.06 -1.26 -15.38
CA GLY A 69 1.26 -1.24 -14.54
C GLY A 69 1.82 -2.60 -14.14
N ALA A 70 1.19 -3.71 -14.55
CA ALA A 70 1.64 -5.04 -14.14
C ALA A 70 2.86 -5.55 -14.91
N GLY A 71 3.19 -4.95 -16.06
CA GLY A 71 4.37 -5.30 -16.87
C GLY A 71 4.22 -6.56 -17.71
N HIS A 72 3.34 -7.49 -17.35
CA HIS A 72 3.04 -8.71 -18.12
C HIS A 72 1.61 -8.72 -18.69
N ASP A 73 1.37 -9.57 -19.68
CA ASP A 73 0.06 -9.74 -20.31
C ASP A 73 -0.91 -10.53 -19.40
N GLN A 74 -1.67 -9.80 -18.58
CA GLN A 74 -2.70 -10.38 -17.71
C GLN A 74 -4.01 -10.68 -18.44
N PHE A 75 -4.24 -10.07 -19.61
CA PHE A 75 -5.56 -10.08 -20.25
C PHE A 75 -5.67 -11.18 -21.32
N LYS A 76 -4.57 -11.59 -21.94
CA LYS A 76 -4.56 -12.71 -22.91
C LYS A 76 -4.21 -14.06 -22.29
N GLY A 77 -4.17 -14.15 -20.95
CA GLY A 77 -3.82 -15.40 -20.24
C GLY A 77 -2.33 -15.78 -20.31
N ASN A 78 -1.48 -14.92 -20.87
CA ASN A 78 -0.04 -15.15 -21.02
C ASN A 78 0.75 -14.38 -19.96
N LYS A 79 0.49 -14.68 -18.68
CA LYS A 79 1.10 -13.98 -17.54
C LYS A 79 2.63 -14.04 -17.52
N ASP A 80 3.21 -15.05 -18.16
CA ASP A 80 4.66 -15.25 -18.27
C ASP A 80 5.31 -14.40 -19.38
N LYS A 81 4.50 -13.70 -20.17
CA LYS A 81 4.98 -12.88 -21.30
C LYS A 81 4.94 -11.39 -20.94
N PRO A 82 5.98 -10.62 -21.32
CA PRO A 82 5.97 -9.19 -21.15
C PRO A 82 4.80 -8.59 -21.93
N CYS A 83 4.17 -7.58 -21.35
CA CYS A 83 3.09 -6.85 -22.01
C CYS A 83 3.65 -6.17 -23.27
N GLY A 84 3.09 -6.48 -24.44
CA GLY A 84 3.54 -5.89 -25.71
C GLY A 84 3.37 -4.37 -25.80
N GLY A 85 2.45 -3.78 -25.03
CA GLY A 85 2.21 -2.34 -25.03
C GLY A 85 3.21 -1.51 -24.22
N CYS A 86 4.03 -2.13 -23.37
CA CYS A 86 5.08 -1.45 -22.60
C CYS A 86 6.39 -2.24 -22.57
N TYR A 87 6.48 -3.28 -23.41
CA TYR A 87 7.60 -4.22 -23.49
C TYR A 87 8.10 -4.74 -22.12
N GLY A 88 7.19 -4.98 -21.18
CA GLY A 88 7.56 -5.48 -19.85
C GLY A 88 7.68 -4.43 -18.75
N LEU A 89 7.78 -3.13 -19.07
CA LEU A 89 8.04 -2.10 -18.05
C LEU A 89 6.85 -1.83 -17.12
N GLY A 90 5.63 -2.14 -17.56
CA GLY A 90 4.39 -1.74 -16.88
C GLY A 90 4.08 -0.25 -17.01
N LYS A 91 5.07 0.58 -17.35
CA LYS A 91 4.95 2.03 -17.45
C LYS A 91 5.00 2.51 -18.89
N VAL A 92 4.49 3.71 -19.11
CA VAL A 92 4.47 4.41 -20.40
C VAL A 92 5.12 5.78 -20.27
N LEU A 93 5.16 6.53 -21.38
CA LEU A 93 5.65 7.90 -21.39
C LEU A 93 4.81 8.79 -20.45
N GLU A 94 5.35 9.94 -20.03
CA GLU A 94 4.62 10.91 -19.20
C GLU A 94 3.32 11.41 -19.86
N THR A 95 3.24 11.34 -21.19
CA THR A 95 2.05 11.65 -21.98
C THR A 95 0.93 10.62 -21.84
N GLY A 96 1.21 9.47 -21.21
CA GLY A 96 0.32 8.30 -21.18
C GLY A 96 0.39 7.45 -22.45
N GLU A 97 1.22 7.81 -23.43
CA GLU A 97 1.38 7.05 -24.67
C GLU A 97 2.31 5.85 -24.48
N ALA A 98 1.88 4.69 -24.97
CA ALA A 98 2.72 3.51 -25.07
C ALA A 98 3.98 3.81 -25.90
N PRO A 99 5.16 3.31 -25.50
CA PRO A 99 6.36 3.40 -26.32
C PRO A 99 6.08 2.75 -27.67
N LYS A 100 6.33 3.48 -28.76
CA LYS A 100 6.09 3.03 -30.13
C LYS A 100 7.15 2.04 -30.56
N GLU A 101 8.36 2.19 -30.03
CA GLU A 101 9.53 1.40 -30.37
C GLU A 101 10.35 1.05 -29.13
N MET A 102 11.11 -0.05 -29.20
CA MET A 102 11.91 -0.54 -28.04
C MET A 102 12.99 0.44 -27.58
N TRP A 103 13.49 1.34 -28.43
CA TRP A 103 14.51 2.32 -28.02
C TRP A 103 13.92 3.43 -27.13
N GLU A 104 12.62 3.68 -27.20
CA GLU A 104 11.92 4.63 -26.31
C GLU A 104 11.82 4.08 -24.87
N LEU A 105 12.03 2.77 -24.65
CA LEU A 105 12.09 2.17 -23.32
C LEU A 105 13.19 2.78 -22.46
N ALA A 106 14.33 3.13 -23.06
CA ALA A 106 15.42 3.77 -22.33
C ALA A 106 15.00 5.16 -21.81
N ALA A 107 14.19 5.90 -22.58
CA ALA A 107 13.64 7.18 -22.15
C ALA A 107 12.63 6.99 -21.00
N VAL A 108 11.68 6.05 -21.13
CA VAL A 108 10.73 5.70 -20.06
C VAL A 108 11.46 5.29 -18.78
N ALA A 109 12.45 4.40 -18.89
CA ALA A 109 13.25 3.95 -17.75
C ALA A 109 14.03 5.12 -17.09
N THR A 110 14.62 6.01 -17.89
CA THR A 110 15.35 7.18 -17.37
C THR A 110 14.42 8.10 -16.57
N THR A 111 13.20 8.34 -17.05
CA THR A 111 12.20 9.12 -16.33
C THR A 111 11.83 8.47 -14.99
N ILE A 112 11.59 7.16 -14.98
CA ILE A 112 11.28 6.41 -13.75
C ILE A 112 12.43 6.53 -12.74
N ILE A 113 13.67 6.29 -13.17
CA ILE A 113 14.86 6.36 -12.32
C ILE A 113 15.02 7.77 -11.75
N THR A 114 14.89 8.80 -12.58
CA THR A 114 15.03 10.19 -12.15
C THR A 114 13.97 10.58 -11.12
N ARG A 115 12.72 10.15 -11.31
CA ARG A 115 11.65 10.34 -10.32
C ARG A 115 11.98 9.64 -9.00
N GLN A 116 12.39 8.38 -9.04
CA GLN A 116 12.77 7.62 -7.85
C GLN A 116 13.95 8.25 -7.10
N GLU A 117 14.96 8.74 -7.82
CA GLU A 117 16.08 9.46 -7.21
C GLU A 117 15.65 10.77 -6.53
N HIS A 118 14.67 11.47 -7.10
CA HIS A 118 14.11 12.67 -6.49
C HIS A 118 13.33 12.34 -5.21
N GLU A 119 12.46 11.33 -5.26
CA GLU A 119 11.69 10.85 -4.10
C GLU A 119 12.62 10.36 -2.97
N LEU A 120 13.63 9.55 -3.30
CA LEU A 120 14.62 9.07 -2.33
C LEU A 120 15.41 10.21 -1.69
N ARG A 121 15.81 11.23 -2.46
CA ARG A 121 16.46 12.43 -1.92
C ARG A 121 15.55 13.18 -0.97
N ASN A 122 14.26 13.32 -1.31
CA ASN A 122 13.29 13.94 -0.43
C ASN A 122 13.09 13.16 0.87
N LEU A 123 12.95 11.84 0.80
CA LEU A 123 12.85 10.98 1.99
C LEU A 123 14.10 11.08 2.86
N ARG A 124 15.30 11.05 2.27
CA ARG A 124 16.55 11.24 2.99
C ARG A 124 16.61 12.61 3.69
N ARG A 125 16.18 13.68 3.02
CA ARG A 125 16.11 15.03 3.60
C ARG A 125 15.15 15.08 4.80
N ILE A 126 14.00 14.41 4.72
CA ILE A 126 13.05 14.32 5.83
C ILE A 126 13.65 13.51 6.98
N ALA A 127 14.25 12.35 6.70
CA ALA A 127 14.88 11.49 7.71
C ALA A 127 16.08 12.15 8.41
N GLN A 128 16.78 13.04 7.71
CA GLN A 128 17.89 13.84 8.25
C GLN A 128 17.43 15.14 8.91
N ASN A 129 16.13 15.45 8.91
CA ASN A 129 15.62 16.64 9.58
C ASN A 129 15.68 16.44 11.12
N PRO A 130 16.43 17.30 11.85
CA PRO A 130 16.56 17.17 13.31
C PRO A 130 15.23 17.19 14.06
N ALA A 131 14.23 17.95 13.58
CA ALA A 131 12.91 18.00 14.21
C ALA A 131 12.16 16.66 14.05
N VAL A 132 12.31 16.00 12.90
CA VAL A 132 11.72 14.67 12.65
C VAL A 132 12.43 13.63 13.52
N GLN A 133 13.75 13.69 13.64
CA GLN A 133 14.51 12.79 14.52
C GLN A 133 14.10 12.96 15.99
N ALA A 134 13.97 14.20 16.46
CA ALA A 134 13.50 14.49 17.81
C ALA A 134 12.09 13.96 18.07
N LEU A 135 11.19 14.08 17.09
CA LEU A 135 9.82 13.54 17.18
C LEU A 135 9.81 12.00 17.25
N ILE A 136 10.62 11.34 16.42
CA ILE A 136 10.76 9.87 16.43
C ILE A 136 11.31 9.41 17.79
N GLU A 137 12.31 10.10 18.33
CA GLU A 137 12.90 9.77 19.62
C GLU A 137 11.89 9.99 20.76
N GLN A 138 11.13 11.09 20.71
CA GLN A 138 10.06 11.34 21.67
C GLN A 138 8.99 10.23 21.65
N GLN A 139 8.59 9.76 20.46
CA GLN A 139 7.64 8.66 20.33
C GLN A 139 8.20 7.34 20.86
N ARG A 140 9.48 7.06 20.62
CA ARG A 140 10.16 5.87 21.19
C ARG A 140 10.19 5.92 22.70
N GLN A 141 10.55 7.07 23.28
CA GLN A 141 10.57 7.23 24.73
C GLN A 141 9.19 7.04 25.32
N HIS A 142 8.15 7.64 24.72
CA HIS A 142 6.77 7.45 25.17
C HIS A 142 6.33 5.97 25.12
N ALA A 143 6.69 5.23 24.06
CA ALA A 143 6.37 3.81 23.96
C ALA A 143 7.10 2.95 25.03
N ILE A 144 8.35 3.31 25.37
CA ILE A 144 9.10 2.67 26.45
C ILE A 144 8.43 2.98 27.80
N ASP A 145 8.07 4.24 28.05
CA ASP A 145 7.41 4.67 29.28
C ASP A 145 6.05 3.98 29.44
N GLU A 146 5.27 3.89 28.37
CA GLU A 146 3.97 3.21 28.37
C GLU A 146 4.10 1.71 28.58
N SER A 147 5.08 1.06 27.94
CA SER A 147 5.33 -0.38 28.15
C SER A 147 5.81 -0.69 29.57
N THR A 148 6.66 0.16 30.13
CA THR A 148 7.11 0.07 31.53
C THR A 148 5.94 0.27 32.50
N ALA A 149 5.09 1.27 32.26
CA ALA A 149 3.91 1.53 33.08
C ALA A 149 2.90 0.37 33.02
N ARG A 150 2.67 -0.22 31.84
CA ARG A 150 1.84 -1.42 31.69
C ARG A 150 2.42 -2.60 32.45
N GLN A 151 3.72 -2.86 32.31
CA GLN A 151 4.40 -3.94 33.02
C GLN A 151 4.35 -3.76 34.54
N GLU A 152 4.51 -2.53 35.05
CA GLU A 152 4.37 -2.23 36.47
C GLU A 152 2.94 -2.46 36.96
N GLN A 153 1.93 -2.01 36.21
CA GLN A 153 0.53 -2.25 36.55
C GLN A 153 0.19 -3.74 36.54
N GLU A 154 0.69 -4.50 35.57
CA GLU A 154 0.55 -5.95 35.51
C GLU A 154 1.25 -6.64 36.69
N TRP A 155 2.43 -6.18 37.10
CA TRP A 155 3.12 -6.68 38.27
C TRP A 155 2.34 -6.40 39.56
N ARG A 156 1.84 -5.16 39.73
CA ARG A 156 1.01 -4.76 40.89
C ARG A 156 -0.32 -5.49 40.95
N ARG A 157 -0.95 -5.79 39.80
CA ARG A 157 -2.24 -6.50 39.71
C ARG A 157 -2.09 -8.02 39.70
N GLY A 158 -0.91 -8.53 39.36
CA GLY A 158 -0.63 -9.95 39.21
C GLY A 158 -0.19 -10.63 40.51
N LYS A 159 -0.18 -11.96 40.51
CA LYS A 159 0.46 -12.79 41.57
C LYS A 159 1.98 -12.92 41.40
N GLY A 160 2.58 -12.11 40.51
CA GLY A 160 3.97 -12.19 40.09
C GLY A 160 4.96 -11.78 41.19
N HIS A 161 6.14 -12.38 41.17
CA HIS A 161 7.23 -12.05 42.10
C HIS A 161 8.11 -10.96 41.47
N GLY A 162 8.60 -10.00 42.26
CA GLY A 162 9.54 -8.98 41.77
C GLY A 162 10.88 -9.58 41.32
N PRO A 163 11.75 -8.80 40.66
CA PRO A 163 13.12 -9.20 40.41
C PRO A 163 13.79 -9.55 41.76
N GLY A 164 14.17 -10.81 41.95
CA GLY A 164 14.65 -11.33 43.24
C GLY A 164 13.64 -12.15 44.06
N GLY A 165 12.46 -12.44 43.53
CA GLY A 165 11.52 -13.36 44.18
C GLY A 165 10.78 -12.78 45.39
N GLN A 166 10.97 -11.50 45.71
CA GLN A 166 10.31 -10.87 46.85
C GLN A 166 8.99 -10.22 46.44
N ARG A 167 7.94 -10.51 47.22
CA ARG A 167 6.68 -9.79 47.19
C ARG A 167 6.80 -8.60 48.13
N HIS A 168 6.67 -7.38 47.61
CA HIS A 168 6.28 -6.23 48.42
C HIS A 168 4.76 -6.18 48.45
N THR A 169 4.12 -7.01 49.28
CA THR A 169 2.77 -6.69 49.76
C THR A 169 2.96 -5.66 50.86
N ALA A 170 2.61 -4.40 50.58
CA ALA A 170 2.38 -3.41 51.61
C ALA A 170 1.02 -3.72 52.25
N ASP A 171 1.06 -4.57 53.27
CA ASP A 171 0.18 -4.51 54.44
C ASP A 171 1.06 -4.21 55.66
#